data_AF-A0AAW5EUV5-F1
#
_entry.id   AF-A0AAW5EUV5-F1
#
_cell.length_a   1.000
_cell.length_b   1.000
_cell.length_c   1.000
_cell.angle_alpha   90.00
_cell.angle_beta   90.00
_cell.angle_gamma   90.00
#
_symmetry.space_group_name_H-M   'P 1'
#
loop_
_entity.id
_entity.type
_entity.pdbx_description
1 polymer ?
#
loop_
_entity_poly.entity_id
_entity_poly.type
_entity_poly.pdbx_seq_one_letter_code
_entity_poly.pdbx_strand_id
1 'polypeptide(L)'
;LGLTKGMWQREGRNADYLKPDYATALRYAQIGQGYPGVSALPGDPSVGDMENYAYDGTQTQRNYLSAITGEFQLFPNVTSKTVAYAHVSNGDYSGTNPFLTSPSTGVPMVMETGHPDVRRIGFTQNFTINVHKNVIQTGIWYENDTFNYPMRMYED
;
A
#
# COMPACT_ATOMS: atom_id res chain seq x y z
N LEU A 1 -5.38 -4.36 4.87
CA LEU A 1 -5.45 -5.66 5.57
C LEU A 1 -4.27 -6.55 5.15
N GLY A 2 -3.47 -7.04 6.09
CA GLY A 2 -2.53 -8.14 5.79
C GLY A 2 -3.29 -9.46 5.86
N LEU A 3 -3.20 -10.31 4.83
CA LEU A 3 -3.88 -11.60 4.82
C LEU A 3 -2.93 -12.69 5.33
N THR A 4 -3.34 -13.39 6.37
CA THR A 4 -2.65 -14.62 6.78
C THR A 4 -2.91 -15.75 5.78
N LYS A 5 -2.13 -16.82 5.89
CA LYS A 5 -2.39 -18.05 5.12
C LYS A 5 -3.79 -18.61 5.39
N GLY A 6 -4.24 -18.62 6.64
CA GLY A 6 -5.55 -19.15 7.05
C GLY A 6 -6.69 -18.34 6.45
N MET A 7 -6.61 -17.01 6.51
CA MET A 7 -7.57 -16.10 5.87
C MET A 7 -7.62 -16.34 4.36
N TRP A 8 -6.47 -16.43 3.68
CA TRP A 8 -6.44 -16.65 2.24
C TRP A 8 -7.05 -17.99 1.82
N GLN A 9 -6.80 -19.06 2.58
CA GLN A 9 -7.36 -20.39 2.28
C GLN A 9 -8.87 -20.45 2.53
N ARG A 10 -9.38 -19.72 3.53
CA ARG A 10 -10.80 -19.74 3.91
C ARG A 10 -11.65 -18.80 3.06
N GLU A 11 -11.17 -17.58 2.85
CA GLU A 11 -11.95 -16.48 2.28
C GLU A 11 -11.44 -16.09 0.90
N GLY A 12 -10.14 -16.26 0.63
CA GLY A 12 -9.53 -15.86 -0.63
C GLY A 12 -9.80 -14.39 -0.91
N ARG A 13 -10.37 -14.11 -2.07
CA ARG A 13 -10.74 -12.75 -2.50
C ARG A 13 -11.93 -12.16 -1.76
N ASN A 14 -12.63 -12.95 -0.94
CA ASN A 14 -13.77 -12.50 -0.15
C ASN A 14 -13.36 -12.01 1.24
N ALA A 15 -12.05 -11.98 1.55
CA ALA A 15 -11.56 -11.40 2.79
C ALA A 15 -11.83 -9.89 2.77
N ASP A 16 -12.61 -9.42 3.73
CA ASP A 16 -13.07 -8.04 3.83
C ASP A 16 -12.99 -7.53 5.28
N TYR A 17 -13.13 -6.23 5.44
CA TYR A 17 -13.25 -5.59 6.75
C TYR A 17 -14.51 -6.05 7.46
N LEU A 18 -14.50 -6.02 8.80
CA LEU A 18 -15.64 -6.48 9.60
C LEU A 18 -16.82 -5.50 9.62
N LYS A 19 -16.67 -4.28 9.07
CA LYS A 19 -17.75 -3.30 8.97
C LYS A 19 -18.97 -3.87 8.25
N PRO A 20 -20.20 -3.72 8.79
CA PRO A 20 -20.58 -2.90 9.96
C PRO A 20 -20.57 -3.62 11.32
N ASP A 21 -20.05 -4.85 11.42
CA ASP A 21 -20.02 -5.66 12.65
C ASP A 21 -18.85 -5.28 13.58
N TYR A 22 -19.03 -4.17 14.30
CA TYR A 22 -18.06 -3.70 15.30
C TYR A 22 -17.87 -4.68 16.47
N ALA A 23 -18.93 -5.42 16.85
CA ALA A 23 -18.87 -6.34 17.98
C ALA A 23 -17.93 -7.52 17.71
N THR A 24 -17.96 -8.07 16.49
CA THR A 24 -17.01 -9.11 16.08
C THR A 24 -15.58 -8.59 16.03
N ALA A 25 -15.35 -7.37 15.53
CA ALA A 25 -14.02 -6.76 15.49
C ALA A 25 -13.44 -6.56 16.89
N LEU A 26 -14.24 -5.99 17.79
CA LEU A 26 -13.88 -5.79 19.19
C LEU A 26 -13.52 -7.11 19.86
N ARG A 27 -14.34 -8.16 19.65
CA ARG A 27 -14.10 -9.48 20.23
C ARG A 27 -12.81 -10.12 19.69
N TYR A 28 -12.56 -10.05 18.39
CA TYR A 28 -11.33 -10.59 17.79
C TYR A 28 -10.09 -9.87 18.31
N ALA A 29 -10.15 -8.55 18.47
CA ALA A 29 -9.06 -7.78 19.07
C ALA A 29 -8.84 -8.15 20.55
N GLN A 30 -9.91 -8.31 21.33
CA GLN A 30 -9.83 -8.81 22.72
C GLN A 30 -9.18 -10.20 22.82
N ILE A 31 -9.55 -11.13 21.94
CA ILE A 31 -8.95 -12.48 21.89
C ILE A 31 -7.47 -12.39 21.52
N GLY A 32 -7.12 -11.62 20.48
CA GLY A 32 -5.72 -11.44 20.06
C GLY A 32 -4.85 -10.81 21.14
N GLN A 33 -5.39 -9.86 21.91
CA GLN A 33 -4.70 -9.22 23.03
C GLN A 33 -4.77 -10.01 24.36
N GLY A 34 -5.45 -11.17 24.38
CA GLY A 34 -5.50 -12.06 25.55
C GLY A 34 -6.39 -11.58 26.71
N TYR A 35 -7.47 -10.85 26.41
CA TYR A 35 -8.42 -10.40 27.44
C TYR A 35 -9.09 -11.58 28.16
N PRO A 36 -9.19 -11.56 29.50
CA PRO A 36 -9.80 -12.64 30.26
C PRO A 36 -11.30 -12.75 29.99
N GLY A 37 -11.82 -13.98 29.88
CA GLY A 37 -13.25 -14.24 29.71
C GLY A 37 -13.79 -14.08 28.29
N VAL A 38 -12.93 -13.77 27.32
CA VAL A 38 -13.28 -13.72 25.89
C VAL A 38 -12.63 -14.91 25.18
N SER A 39 -13.41 -15.64 24.38
CA SER A 39 -12.92 -16.83 23.68
C SER A 39 -13.53 -16.95 22.28
N ALA A 40 -12.83 -17.65 21.40
CA ALA A 40 -13.30 -17.97 20.06
C ALA A 40 -14.59 -18.81 20.12
N LEU A 41 -15.56 -18.47 19.27
CA LEU A 41 -16.79 -19.23 19.08
C LEU A 41 -16.64 -20.28 17.98
N PRO A 42 -17.51 -21.31 17.95
CA PRO A 42 -17.57 -22.24 16.85
C PRO A 42 -17.79 -21.52 15.51
N GLY A 43 -16.91 -21.76 14.54
CA GLY A 43 -16.95 -21.14 13.21
C GLY A 43 -16.07 -19.90 13.07
N ASP A 44 -15.54 -19.38 14.17
CA ASP A 44 -14.56 -18.30 14.10
C ASP A 44 -13.23 -18.76 13.45
N PRO A 45 -12.45 -17.85 12.85
CA PRO A 45 -11.11 -18.16 12.35
C PRO A 45 -10.17 -18.64 13.48
N SER A 46 -8.95 -19.08 13.13
CA SER A 46 -7.96 -19.36 14.17
C SER A 46 -7.59 -18.07 14.92
N VAL A 47 -7.15 -18.16 16.17
CA VAL A 47 -6.77 -16.98 16.97
C VAL A 47 -5.72 -16.10 16.25
N GLY A 48 -4.73 -16.73 15.60
CA GLY A 48 -3.72 -16.00 14.82
C GLY A 48 -4.26 -15.37 13.52
N ASP A 49 -5.43 -15.78 13.06
CA ASP A 49 -6.12 -15.13 11.95
C ASP A 49 -7.02 -13.99 12.46
N MET A 50 -7.68 -14.17 13.62
CA MET A 50 -8.59 -13.17 14.22
C MET A 50 -7.93 -11.81 14.41
N GLU A 51 -6.70 -11.81 14.93
CA GLU A 51 -5.91 -10.58 15.18
C GLU A 51 -5.58 -9.81 13.90
N ASN A 52 -5.78 -10.39 12.71
CA ASN A 52 -5.52 -9.74 11.43
C ASN A 52 -6.77 -9.13 10.79
N TYR A 53 -7.96 -9.27 11.39
CA TYR A 53 -9.17 -8.59 10.93
C TYR A 53 -9.26 -7.18 11.51
N ALA A 54 -9.37 -6.19 10.61
CA ALA A 54 -9.66 -4.81 10.98
C ALA A 54 -11.17 -4.53 10.86
N TYR A 55 -11.67 -3.63 11.71
CA TYR A 55 -13.05 -3.17 11.61
C TYR A 55 -13.28 -2.37 10.32
N ASP A 56 -12.42 -1.39 10.02
CA ASP A 56 -12.50 -0.55 8.82
C ASP A 56 -11.10 -0.20 8.31
N GLY A 57 -11.03 0.23 7.06
CA GLY A 57 -9.85 0.78 6.42
C GLY A 57 -10.25 1.77 5.34
N THR A 58 -9.68 2.97 5.40
CA THR A 58 -9.97 4.04 4.44
C THR A 58 -8.69 4.65 3.93
N GLN A 59 -8.73 5.13 2.69
CA GLN A 59 -7.61 5.78 2.05
C GLN A 59 -8.09 7.03 1.34
N THR A 60 -7.43 8.15 1.61
CA THR A 60 -7.52 9.34 0.77
C THR A 60 -6.15 9.62 0.20
N GLN A 61 -6.06 9.81 -1.11
CA GLN A 61 -4.78 9.99 -1.77
C GLN A 61 -4.90 11.04 -2.87
N ARG A 62 -3.87 11.87 -2.96
CA ARG A 62 -3.67 12.83 -4.03
C ARG A 62 -2.44 12.46 -4.81
N ASN A 63 -2.60 12.33 -6.12
CA ASN A 63 -1.53 12.00 -7.05
C ASN A 63 -1.41 13.07 -8.12
N TYR A 64 -0.19 13.54 -8.34
CA TYR A 64 0.18 14.35 -9.48
C TYR A 64 1.23 13.60 -10.28
N LEU A 65 0.88 13.17 -11.48
CA LEU A 65 1.78 12.52 -12.41
C LEU A 65 1.87 13.39 -13.66
N SER A 66 3.09 13.77 -14.04
CA SER A 66 3.35 14.52 -15.26
C SER A 66 4.50 13.89 -16.01
N ALA A 67 4.48 14.04 -17.33
CA ALA A 67 5.54 13.59 -18.20
C ALA A 67 5.68 14.51 -19.41
N ILE A 68 6.91 14.63 -19.89
CA ILE A 68 7.24 15.26 -21.17
C ILE A 68 7.97 14.20 -22.00
N THR A 69 7.51 14.03 -23.24
CA THR A 69 8.14 13.11 -24.20
C THR A 69 8.80 13.92 -25.31
N GLY A 70 10.05 13.59 -25.60
CA GLY A 70 10.79 14.13 -26.73
C GLY A 70 11.27 13.01 -27.64
N GLU A 71 11.08 13.18 -28.94
CA GLU A 71 11.61 12.29 -29.97
C GLU A 71 12.58 13.09 -30.84
N PHE A 72 13.78 12.55 -31.00
CA PHE A 72 14.89 13.26 -31.62
C PHE A 72 15.57 12.35 -32.63
N GLN A 73 15.93 12.92 -33.79
CA GLN A 73 16.92 12.30 -34.67
C GLN A 73 18.29 12.88 -34.32
N LEU A 74 19.10 12.11 -33.59
CA LEU A 74 20.41 12.55 -33.12
C LEU A 74 21.45 12.50 -34.25
N PHE A 75 21.35 11.47 -35.09
CA PHE A 75 22.15 11.27 -36.31
C PHE A 75 21.25 10.62 -37.38
N PRO A 76 21.62 10.60 -38.67
CA PRO A 76 20.80 9.99 -39.72
C PRO A 76 20.39 8.53 -39.41
N ASN A 77 21.25 7.78 -38.73
CA ASN A 77 21.01 6.40 -38.36
C ASN A 77 20.69 6.19 -36.86
N VAL A 78 20.55 7.26 -36.07
CA VAL A 78 20.28 7.18 -34.62
C VAL A 78 19.08 8.04 -34.26
N THR A 79 18.00 7.40 -33.81
CA THR A 79 16.86 8.09 -33.20
C THR A 79 16.87 7.88 -31.70
N SER A 80 16.35 8.85 -30.95
CA SER A 80 16.20 8.78 -29.51
C SER A 80 14.80 9.17 -29.09
N LYS A 81 14.28 8.46 -28.08
CA LYS A 81 13.02 8.77 -27.43
C LYS A 81 13.27 8.92 -25.93
N THR A 82 13.03 10.11 -25.41
CA THR A 82 13.19 10.45 -24.00
C THR A 82 11.83 10.70 -23.38
N VAL A 83 11.57 10.10 -22.23
CA VAL A 83 10.40 10.38 -21.38
C VAL A 83 10.94 10.84 -20.03
N ALA A 84 10.79 12.13 -19.74
CA ALA A 84 11.05 12.66 -18.40
C ALA A 84 9.74 12.74 -17.64
N TYR A 85 9.72 12.28 -16.39
CA TYR A 85 8.51 12.19 -15.57
C TYR A 85 8.75 12.67 -14.15
N ALA A 86 7.68 13.17 -13.54
CA ALA A 86 7.62 13.48 -12.13
C ALA A 86 6.32 12.95 -11.53
N HIS A 87 6.42 12.36 -10.35
CA HIS A 87 5.30 11.87 -9.56
C HIS A 87 5.41 12.39 -8.14
N VAL A 88 4.34 13.06 -7.71
CA VAL A 88 4.16 13.54 -6.34
C VAL A 88 2.90 12.87 -5.81
N SER A 89 3.04 12.13 -4.72
CA SER A 89 1.89 11.48 -4.07
C SER A 89 1.90 11.76 -2.57
N ASN A 90 0.72 12.07 -2.06
CA ASN A 90 0.45 12.24 -0.64
C ASN A 90 -0.92 11.68 -0.29
N GLY A 91 -1.11 11.27 0.96
CA GLY A 91 -2.41 10.82 1.41
C GLY A 91 -2.45 10.44 2.88
N ASP A 92 -3.63 10.04 3.31
CA ASP A 92 -3.91 9.45 4.63
C ASP A 92 -4.44 8.04 4.42
N TYR A 93 -3.78 7.09 5.05
CA TYR A 93 -4.05 5.66 4.92
C TYR A 93 -4.42 5.16 6.31
N SER A 94 -5.71 5.16 6.60
CA SER A 94 -6.24 4.84 7.92
C SER A 94 -6.77 3.42 7.98
N GLY A 95 -6.60 2.76 9.11
CA GLY A 95 -7.23 1.48 9.38
C GLY A 95 -7.31 1.22 10.88
N THR A 96 -8.25 0.36 11.26
CA THR A 96 -8.31 -0.14 12.63
C THR A 96 -7.13 -1.09 12.87
N ASN A 97 -6.35 -0.80 13.91
CA ASN A 97 -5.27 -1.66 14.38
C ASN A 97 -5.72 -2.40 15.66
N PRO A 98 -5.96 -3.72 15.57
CA PRO A 98 -6.47 -4.53 16.68
C PRO A 98 -5.38 -5.02 17.65
N PHE A 99 -4.12 -4.62 17.46
CA PHE A 99 -2.99 -5.04 18.32
C PHE A 99 -2.70 -4.07 19.46
N LEU A 100 -3.32 -2.89 19.44
CA LEU A 100 -3.12 -1.85 20.43
C LEU A 100 -4.45 -1.51 21.10
N THR A 101 -4.35 -1.02 22.33
CA THR A 101 -5.49 -0.51 23.08
C THR A 101 -5.46 1.02 23.08
N SER A 102 -6.58 1.63 22.75
CA SER A 102 -6.82 3.07 22.85
C SER A 102 -6.55 3.55 24.28
N PRO A 103 -5.56 4.44 24.50
CA PRO A 103 -5.12 4.79 25.85
C PRO A 103 -6.18 5.56 26.65
N SER A 104 -7.10 6.29 26.01
CA SER A 104 -8.15 7.05 26.70
C SER A 104 -9.45 6.27 26.91
N THR A 105 -9.91 5.52 25.91
CA THR A 105 -11.20 4.80 25.96
C THR A 105 -11.07 3.37 26.49
N GLY A 106 -9.86 2.79 26.47
CA GLY A 106 -9.61 1.40 26.83
C GLY A 106 -10.16 0.39 25.80
N VAL A 107 -10.64 0.87 24.65
CA VAL A 107 -11.05 0.00 23.53
C VAL A 107 -9.80 -0.72 23.02
N PRO A 108 -9.81 -2.06 22.89
CA PRO A 108 -8.66 -2.86 22.43
C PRO A 108 -8.45 -2.76 20.92
N MET A 109 -8.67 -1.58 20.35
CA MET A 109 -8.39 -1.23 18.96
C MET A 109 -7.99 0.25 18.94
N VAL A 110 -7.14 0.63 17.99
CA VAL A 110 -6.79 2.04 17.74
C VAL A 110 -6.99 2.35 16.26
N MET A 111 -7.18 3.63 15.94
CA MET A 111 -7.07 4.08 14.56
C MET A 111 -5.59 4.33 14.24
N GLU A 112 -5.04 3.56 13.30
CA GLU A 112 -3.70 3.76 12.76
C GLU A 112 -3.78 4.50 11.43
N THR A 113 -3.10 5.64 11.30
CA THR A 113 -3.01 6.38 10.04
C THR A 113 -1.57 6.56 9.59
N GLY A 114 -1.26 6.04 8.42
CA GLY A 114 -0.03 6.32 7.68
C GLY A 114 -0.17 7.59 6.83
N HIS A 115 0.88 8.42 6.82
CA HIS A 115 0.93 9.68 6.08
C HIS A 115 1.98 9.63 4.95
N PRO A 116 1.76 8.85 3.86
CA PRO A 116 2.74 8.75 2.78
C PRO A 116 3.10 10.10 2.17
N ASP A 117 4.39 10.29 1.96
CA ASP A 117 4.97 11.35 1.14
C ASP A 117 5.94 10.71 0.14
N VAL A 118 5.56 10.75 -1.13
CA VAL A 118 6.36 10.23 -2.25
C VAL A 118 6.74 11.40 -3.15
N ARG A 119 8.03 11.52 -3.46
CA ARG A 119 8.54 12.42 -4.51
C ARG A 119 9.46 11.62 -5.40
N ARG A 120 9.06 11.47 -6.65
CA ARG A 120 9.81 10.73 -7.66
C ARG A 120 10.01 11.59 -8.88
N ILE A 121 11.24 11.70 -9.33
CA ILE A 121 11.59 12.34 -10.60
C ILE A 121 12.58 11.46 -11.34
N GLY A 122 12.36 11.27 -12.62
CA GLY A 122 13.20 10.40 -13.41
C GLY A 122 13.04 10.61 -14.88
N PHE A 123 13.84 9.88 -15.64
CA PHE A 123 13.66 9.77 -17.07
C PHE A 123 14.12 8.41 -17.59
N THR A 124 13.52 8.03 -18.71
CA THR A 124 14.02 6.96 -19.57
C THR A 124 14.46 7.59 -20.89
N GLN A 125 15.63 7.20 -21.39
CA GLN A 125 16.07 7.56 -22.74
C GLN A 125 16.41 6.29 -23.51
N ASN A 126 15.71 6.11 -24.62
CA ASN A 126 15.91 4.99 -25.54
C ASN A 126 16.61 5.49 -26.81
N PHE A 127 17.42 4.62 -27.41
CA PHE A 127 18.12 4.84 -28.67
C PHE A 127 17.83 3.69 -29.62
N THR A 128 17.53 4.01 -30.87
CA THR A 128 17.50 3.04 -31.98
C THR A 128 18.60 3.40 -32.96
N ILE A 129 19.57 2.49 -33.13
CA ILE A 129 20.75 2.68 -33.97
C ILE A 129 20.66 1.69 -35.14
N ASN A 130 20.57 2.21 -36.35
CA ASN A 130 20.60 1.42 -37.57
C ASN A 130 22.05 1.27 -38.04
N VAL A 131 22.56 0.03 -38.12
CA VAL A 131 23.92 -0.27 -38.59
C VAL A 131 23.85 -1.37 -39.65
N HIS A 132 23.98 -0.98 -40.91
CA HIS A 132 23.86 -1.88 -42.08
C HIS A 132 22.53 -2.65 -42.07
N LYS A 133 22.56 -3.96 -41.86
CA LYS A 133 21.38 -4.85 -41.79
C LYS A 133 20.91 -5.11 -40.36
N ASN A 134 21.48 -4.41 -39.37
CA ASN A 134 21.19 -4.61 -37.95
C ASN A 134 20.52 -3.37 -37.36
N VAL A 135 19.63 -3.61 -36.39
CA VAL A 135 19.03 -2.58 -35.53
C VAL A 135 19.45 -2.87 -34.11
N ILE A 136 20.07 -1.89 -33.46
CA ILE A 136 20.45 -1.97 -32.04
C ILE A 136 19.50 -1.06 -31.26
N GLN A 137 18.83 -1.63 -30.27
CA GLN A 137 17.99 -0.90 -29.32
C GLN A 137 18.66 -0.92 -27.96
N THR A 138 18.87 0.25 -27.39
CA THR A 138 19.52 0.41 -26.08
C THR A 138 18.95 1.62 -25.36
N GLY A 139 19.25 1.79 -24.09
CA GLY A 139 18.76 2.92 -23.33
C GLY A 139 19.37 3.06 -21.96
N ILE A 140 19.03 4.16 -21.32
CA ILE A 140 19.38 4.47 -19.93
C ILE A 140 18.13 4.87 -19.16
N TRP A 141 18.14 4.55 -17.88
CA TRP A 141 17.12 4.97 -16.92
C TRP A 141 17.80 5.60 -15.72
N TYR A 142 17.22 6.69 -15.26
CA TYR A 142 17.61 7.34 -14.02
C TYR A 142 16.36 7.75 -13.26
N GLU A 143 16.38 7.55 -11.94
CA GLU A 143 15.34 7.97 -11.03
C GLU A 143 15.95 8.41 -9.70
N ASN A 144 15.41 9.51 -9.18
CA ASN A 144 15.57 9.89 -7.79
C ASN A 144 14.20 9.80 -7.13
N ASP A 145 14.12 9.00 -6.06
CA ASP A 145 12.90 8.79 -5.31
C ASP A 145 13.17 9.06 -3.83
N THR A 146 12.21 9.71 -3.18
CA THR A 146 12.15 9.84 -1.72
C THR A 146 10.79 9.38 -1.25
N PHE A 147 10.80 8.48 -0.28
CA PHE A 147 9.60 7.94 0.34
C PHE A 147 9.67 8.11 1.84
N ASN A 148 8.64 8.72 2.43
CA ASN A 148 8.44 8.78 3.86
C ASN A 148 7.04 8.26 4.20
N TYR A 149 6.94 7.47 5.27
CA TYR A 149 5.69 6.88 5.71
C TYR A 149 5.59 6.89 7.24
N PRO A 150 5.47 8.07 7.87
CA PRO A 150 5.24 8.13 9.29
C PRO A 150 3.85 7.60 9.62
N MET A 151 3.80 6.64 10.54
CA MET A 151 2.56 6.11 11.09
C MET A 151 2.26 6.77 12.43
N ARG A 152 0.97 7.05 12.66
CA ARG A 152 0.47 7.64 13.90
C ARG A 152 -0.72 6.85 14.40
N MET A 153 -0.83 6.72 15.71
CA MET A 153 -1.95 6.07 16.40
C MET A 153 -2.86 7.14 16.97
N TYR A 154 -4.16 6.97 16.78
CA TYR A 154 -5.22 7.84 17.25
C TYR A 154 -6.23 6.99 18.03
N GLU A 155 -7.00 7.66 18.88
CA GLU A 155 -8.13 7.02 19.56
C GLU A 155 -9.16 6.55 18.54
N ASP A 156 -9.71 5.34 18.75
CA ASP A 156 -10.91 4.84 18.05
C ASP A 156 -12.19 5.51 18.58
#